data_AF-A0A562KEF7-F1
#
_entry.id   AF-A0A562KEF7-F1
#
_cell.length_a   1.000
_cell.length_b   1.000
_cell.length_c   1.000
_cell.angle_alpha   90.00
_cell.angle_beta   90.00
_cell.angle_gamma   90.00
#
_symmetry.space_group_name_H-M   'P 1'
#
loop_
_entity.id
_entity.type
_entity.pdbx_description
1 polymer ?
#
loop_
_entity_poly.entity_id
_entity_poly.type
_entity_poly.pdbx_seq_one_letter_code
_entity_poly.pdbx_strand_id
1 'polypeptide(L)'
;MRSLLGALLLCGLTLPAFAAEPSALIGERRARAEWAKAENRQDCAPLALAASGEPEGAPRAAAFGGGWGVAFDLPELRSAYGFAGTGLLPDDDADAAVQRDRLYRQWPYFRDLAQFPAPSFAGYGQEGAEPYPAGNPEGAGLQSLAYVRIAGQRCTYNVWSRISRAHLEWMLGTLRIAAD
;
A
#
# COMPACT_ATOMS: atom_id res chain seq x y z
N MET A 1 -31.07 69.22 8.88
CA MET A 1 -31.94 68.05 8.64
C MET A 1 -31.09 66.92 8.08
N ARG A 2 -31.34 65.69 8.53
CA ARG A 2 -30.43 64.52 8.54
C ARG A 2 -29.93 64.06 7.16
N SER A 3 -28.62 63.87 7.03
CA SER A 3 -28.00 63.01 6.00
C SER A 3 -28.20 61.53 6.37
N LEU A 4 -28.76 60.76 5.45
CA LEU A 4 -28.90 59.31 5.55
C LEU A 4 -27.57 58.64 5.17
N LEU A 5 -26.93 57.99 6.13
CA LEU A 5 -25.86 57.02 5.89
C LEU A 5 -26.45 55.79 5.19
N GLY A 6 -25.91 55.45 4.02
CA GLY A 6 -26.07 54.14 3.41
C GLY A 6 -25.12 53.14 4.06
N ALA A 7 -25.68 52.14 4.76
CA ALA A 7 -24.93 51.00 5.28
C ALA A 7 -24.94 49.87 4.23
N LEU A 8 -23.80 49.61 3.61
CA LEU A 8 -23.55 48.40 2.84
C LEU A 8 -23.24 47.26 3.82
N LEU A 9 -24.20 46.34 4.00
CA LEU A 9 -23.94 45.06 4.66
C LEU A 9 -23.18 44.14 3.69
N LEU A 10 -21.91 43.90 3.99
CA LEU A 10 -21.15 42.77 3.46
C LEU A 10 -21.56 41.50 4.23
N CYS A 11 -22.49 40.72 3.68
CA CYS A 11 -22.73 39.35 4.13
C CYS A 11 -21.51 38.49 3.74
N GLY A 12 -20.65 38.19 4.70
CA GLY A 12 -19.60 37.20 4.56
C GLY A 12 -20.20 35.80 4.45
N LEU A 13 -20.15 35.21 3.25
CA LEU A 13 -20.45 33.81 3.03
C LEU A 13 -19.27 32.98 3.58
N THR A 14 -19.40 32.50 4.82
CA THR A 14 -18.57 31.40 5.30
C THR A 14 -19.01 30.13 4.58
N LEU A 15 -18.23 29.72 3.57
CA LEU A 15 -18.38 28.39 2.98
C LEU A 15 -18.12 27.35 4.07
N PRO A 16 -18.99 26.34 4.23
CA PRO A 16 -18.70 25.24 5.14
C PRO A 16 -17.44 24.54 4.64
N ALA A 17 -16.47 24.31 5.53
CA ALA A 17 -15.37 23.41 5.23
C ALA A 17 -15.99 22.01 5.04
N PHE A 18 -16.00 21.51 3.81
CA PHE A 18 -16.36 20.13 3.54
C PHE A 18 -15.27 19.28 4.20
N ALA A 19 -15.57 18.74 5.38
CA ALA A 19 -14.75 17.72 5.97
C ALA A 19 -14.78 16.53 5.01
N ALA A 20 -13.64 16.23 4.38
CA ALA A 20 -13.50 15.05 3.55
C ALA A 20 -13.88 13.84 4.40
N GLU A 21 -14.80 12.99 3.90
CA GLU A 21 -15.18 11.79 4.61
C GLU A 21 -13.91 10.97 4.96
N PRO A 22 -13.84 10.37 6.16
CA PRO A 22 -12.71 9.53 6.51
C PRO A 22 -12.59 8.43 5.46
N SER A 23 -11.43 8.39 4.81
CA SER A 23 -11.08 7.27 3.94
C SER A 23 -11.37 5.95 4.65
N ALA A 24 -12.13 5.08 3.98
CA ALA A 24 -12.33 3.70 4.41
C ALA A 24 -11.06 2.84 4.27
N LEU A 25 -9.95 3.43 3.81
CA LEU A 25 -8.69 2.76 3.54
C LEU A 25 -7.59 3.23 4.52
N ILE A 26 -7.00 2.27 5.21
CA ILE A 26 -5.88 2.46 6.12
C ILE A 26 -4.62 2.80 5.30
N GLY A 27 -4.00 3.93 5.64
CA GLY A 27 -2.77 4.40 5.01
C GLY A 27 -2.94 5.15 3.69
N GLU A 28 -4.16 5.27 3.16
CA GLU A 28 -4.42 5.88 1.84
C GLU A 28 -3.82 7.29 1.70
N ARG A 29 -4.12 8.20 2.63
CA ARG A 29 -3.62 9.58 2.55
C ARG A 29 -2.10 9.63 2.47
N ARG A 30 -1.41 8.76 3.21
CA ARG A 30 0.05 8.66 3.19
C ARG A 30 0.51 8.06 1.87
N ALA A 31 -0.12 6.99 1.40
CA ALA A 31 0.23 6.34 0.14
C ALA A 31 0.11 7.29 -1.04
N ARG A 32 -1.01 8.01 -1.18
CA ARG A 32 -1.21 9.02 -2.23
C ARG A 32 -0.16 10.13 -2.15
N ALA A 33 0.14 10.62 -0.95
CA ALA A 33 1.13 11.68 -0.76
C ALA A 33 2.54 11.26 -1.16
N GLU A 34 2.96 10.02 -0.89
CA GLU A 34 4.28 9.53 -1.31
C GLU A 34 4.30 9.12 -2.79
N TRP A 35 3.25 8.47 -3.28
CA TRP A 35 3.08 8.12 -4.69
C TRP A 35 3.11 9.35 -5.60
N ALA A 36 2.48 10.46 -5.21
CA ALA A 36 2.45 11.68 -6.01
C ALA A 36 3.85 12.25 -6.30
N LYS A 37 4.85 11.89 -5.49
CA LYS A 37 6.26 12.30 -5.62
C LYS A 37 7.11 11.29 -6.40
N ALA A 38 6.60 10.08 -6.65
CA ALA A 38 7.38 8.99 -7.19
C ALA A 38 7.58 9.09 -8.71
N GLU A 39 8.73 8.64 -9.19
CA GLU A 39 9.06 8.63 -10.63
C GLU A 39 8.16 7.66 -11.41
N ASN A 40 7.83 6.52 -10.79
CA ASN A 40 7.00 5.46 -11.35
C ASN A 40 5.48 5.73 -11.27
N ARG A 41 5.05 6.93 -10.88
CA ARG A 41 3.63 7.23 -10.60
C ARG A 41 2.68 7.11 -11.80
N GLN A 42 3.23 7.09 -13.02
CA GLN A 42 2.44 6.89 -14.25
C GLN A 42 2.26 5.40 -14.60
N ASP A 43 3.10 4.54 -14.03
CA ASP A 43 3.12 3.09 -14.30
C ASP A 43 2.51 2.28 -13.14
N CYS A 44 2.50 2.86 -11.94
CA CYS A 44 2.02 2.25 -10.70
C CYS A 44 0.88 3.06 -10.11
N ALA A 45 -0.16 2.41 -9.60
CA ALA A 45 -1.17 3.03 -8.76
C ALA A 45 -0.74 3.01 -7.27
N PRO A 46 -1.13 4.02 -6.46
CA PRO A 46 -0.98 3.92 -5.02
C PRO A 46 -1.84 2.78 -4.46
N LEU A 47 -1.37 2.15 -3.38
CA LEU A 47 -2.09 1.10 -2.65
C LEU A 47 -2.48 1.58 -1.26
N ALA A 48 -3.49 0.93 -0.67
CA ALA A 48 -3.87 1.07 0.72
C ALA A 48 -4.49 -0.24 1.24
N LEU A 49 -4.74 -0.35 2.54
CA LEU A 49 -5.40 -1.52 3.13
C LEU A 49 -6.87 -1.19 3.39
N ALA A 50 -7.80 -2.11 3.09
CA ALA A 50 -9.19 -1.96 3.50
C ALA A 50 -9.32 -1.89 5.03
N ALA A 51 -10.19 -1.01 5.55
CA ALA A 51 -10.52 -0.96 6.96
C ALA A 51 -11.37 -2.19 7.36
N SER A 52 -10.71 -3.30 7.67
CA SER A 52 -11.31 -4.44 8.33
C SER A 52 -10.39 -4.88 9.47
N GLY A 53 -10.70 -4.42 10.69
CA GLY A 53 -9.81 -4.52 11.86
C GLY A 53 -9.19 -3.18 12.22
N GLU A 54 -8.93 -2.96 13.52
CA GLU A 54 -8.31 -1.73 14.00
C GLU A 54 -6.87 -1.60 13.48
N PRO A 55 -6.44 -0.42 12.99
CA PRO A 55 -5.05 -0.22 12.63
C PRO A 55 -4.19 -0.22 13.90
N GLU A 56 -3.33 -1.20 14.04
CA GLU A 56 -2.42 -1.30 15.19
C GLU A 56 -1.32 -0.21 15.18
N GLY A 57 -1.09 0.45 14.03
CA GLY A 57 0.00 1.41 13.84
C GLY A 57 -0.32 2.65 12.99
N ALA A 58 0.48 3.72 13.17
CA ALA A 58 0.34 4.97 12.41
C ALA A 58 1.10 4.90 11.07
N PRO A 59 0.48 5.27 9.93
CA PRO A 59 1.14 5.25 8.64
C PRO A 59 2.19 6.36 8.51
N ARG A 60 3.39 6.00 8.09
CA ARG A 60 4.49 6.93 7.77
C ARG A 60 5.12 6.61 6.42
N ALA A 61 5.87 7.58 5.91
CA ALA A 61 6.71 7.34 4.74
C ALA A 61 7.76 6.27 5.02
N ALA A 62 8.02 5.43 4.02
CA ALA A 62 9.13 4.50 3.97
C ALA A 62 9.95 4.81 2.71
N ALA A 63 11.28 4.85 2.86
CA ALA A 63 12.17 5.04 1.73
C ALA A 63 12.21 3.76 0.88
N PHE A 64 12.06 3.91 -0.43
CA PHE A 64 12.18 2.84 -1.40
C PHE A 64 12.87 3.38 -2.66
N GLY A 65 13.84 2.64 -3.21
CA GLY A 65 14.59 3.11 -4.39
C GLY A 65 13.66 3.30 -5.60
N GLY A 66 13.64 4.53 -6.15
CA GLY A 66 12.90 4.88 -7.37
C GLY A 66 11.37 4.85 -7.27
N GLY A 67 10.81 4.67 -6.07
CA GLY A 67 9.38 4.43 -5.87
C GLY A 67 8.82 5.17 -4.65
N TRP A 68 7.82 4.57 -4.03
CA TRP A 68 7.16 5.10 -2.83
C TRP A 68 6.86 3.96 -1.86
N GLY A 69 6.74 4.28 -0.57
CA GLY A 69 6.43 3.28 0.45
C GLY A 69 5.71 3.86 1.65
N VAL A 70 4.85 3.03 2.24
CA VAL A 70 4.15 3.30 3.49
C VAL A 70 4.49 2.20 4.48
N ALA A 71 5.03 2.59 5.63
CA ALA A 71 5.25 1.71 6.76
C ALA A 71 4.31 2.07 7.91
N PHE A 72 3.97 1.07 8.70
CA PHE A 72 3.25 1.21 9.95
C PHE A 72 4.16 0.75 11.08
N ASP A 73 4.27 1.59 12.10
CA ASP A 73 5.04 1.26 13.30
C ASP A 73 4.08 0.79 14.40
N LEU A 74 4.47 -0.25 15.14
CA LEU A 74 3.82 -0.67 16.39
C LEU A 74 4.67 -0.23 17.58
N PRO A 75 4.14 -0.27 18.82
CA PRO A 75 4.97 -0.09 20.01
C PRO A 75 6.22 -0.97 19.92
N GLU A 76 7.38 -0.34 20.07
CA GLU A 76 8.71 -1.00 20.05
C GLU A 76 9.10 -1.66 18.72
N LEU A 77 8.26 -1.59 17.67
CA LEU A 77 8.49 -2.24 16.40
C LEU A 77 8.31 -1.27 15.22
N ARG A 78 9.42 -0.65 14.84
CA ARG A 78 9.49 0.20 13.64
C ARG A 78 9.39 -0.64 12.36
N SER A 79 8.66 -0.15 11.36
CA SER A 79 8.34 -0.85 10.11
C SER A 79 7.72 -2.22 10.39
N ALA A 80 6.83 -2.31 11.38
CA ALA A 80 6.15 -3.56 11.72
C ALA A 80 5.48 -4.19 10.50
N TYR A 81 4.91 -3.39 9.63
CA TYR A 81 4.40 -3.82 8.33
C TYR A 81 4.33 -2.66 7.34
N GLY A 82 4.04 -2.96 6.09
CA GLY A 82 3.80 -1.93 5.09
C GLY A 82 3.76 -2.43 3.66
N PHE A 83 3.64 -1.49 2.74
CA PHE A 83 3.58 -1.73 1.31
C PHE A 83 4.29 -0.62 0.53
N ALA A 84 4.84 -0.95 -0.63
CA ALA A 84 5.58 -0.05 -1.48
C ALA A 84 5.41 -0.38 -2.96
N GLY A 85 5.25 0.66 -3.79
CA GLY A 85 5.45 0.55 -5.23
C GLY A 85 6.93 0.80 -5.51
N THR A 86 7.67 -0.26 -5.78
CA THR A 86 9.12 -0.17 -6.03
C THR A 86 9.38 0.54 -7.35
N GLY A 87 10.55 1.20 -7.49
CA GLY A 87 10.94 1.73 -8.80
C GLY A 87 10.94 0.63 -9.87
N LEU A 88 10.74 1.00 -11.13
CA LEU A 88 10.66 0.02 -12.21
C LEU A 88 11.99 -0.73 -12.36
N LEU A 89 11.91 -2.06 -12.32
CA LEU A 89 13.03 -2.96 -12.54
C LEU A 89 13.03 -3.45 -14.00
N PRO A 90 14.16 -3.85 -14.59
CA PRO A 90 14.18 -4.39 -15.96
C PRO A 90 13.20 -5.54 -16.18
N ASP A 91 13.01 -6.39 -15.17
CA ASP A 91 12.09 -7.52 -15.27
C ASP A 91 10.61 -7.07 -15.33
N ASP A 92 10.26 -5.88 -14.84
CA ASP A 92 8.88 -5.40 -14.77
C ASP A 92 8.18 -5.30 -16.14
N ASP A 93 8.95 -5.30 -17.23
CA ASP A 93 8.49 -5.32 -18.62
C ASP A 93 8.17 -6.72 -19.16
N ALA A 94 8.50 -7.77 -18.42
CA ALA A 94 8.18 -9.13 -18.81
C ALA A 94 6.67 -9.39 -18.80
N ASP A 95 6.21 -10.25 -19.71
CA ASP A 95 4.82 -10.68 -19.79
C ASP A 95 4.32 -11.26 -18.45
N ALA A 96 3.03 -11.07 -18.18
CA ALA A 96 2.42 -11.51 -16.92
C ALA A 96 2.58 -13.02 -16.66
N ALA A 97 2.58 -13.87 -17.68
CA ALA A 97 2.81 -15.30 -17.53
C ALA A 97 4.26 -15.61 -17.14
N VAL A 98 5.23 -14.90 -17.72
CA VAL A 98 6.66 -15.02 -17.36
C VAL A 98 6.87 -14.57 -15.91
N GLN A 99 6.26 -13.45 -15.54
CA GLN A 99 6.27 -12.92 -14.19
C GLN A 99 5.67 -13.89 -13.18
N ARG A 100 4.54 -14.50 -13.53
CA ARG A 100 3.86 -15.51 -12.72
C ARG A 100 4.76 -16.71 -12.46
N ASP A 101 5.32 -17.29 -13.51
CA ASP A 101 6.17 -18.46 -13.42
C ASP A 101 7.46 -18.16 -12.62
N ARG A 102 8.05 -16.99 -12.81
CA ARG A 102 9.19 -16.53 -12.00
C ARG A 102 8.84 -16.50 -10.51
N LEU A 103 7.77 -15.82 -10.12
CA LEU A 103 7.38 -15.73 -8.70
C LEU A 103 6.97 -17.09 -8.11
N TYR A 104 6.30 -17.93 -8.90
CA TYR A 104 5.90 -19.28 -8.49
C TYR A 104 7.12 -20.17 -8.19
N ARG A 105 8.19 -20.07 -8.97
CA ARG A 105 9.44 -20.81 -8.74
C ARG A 105 10.32 -20.20 -7.65
N GLN A 106 10.28 -18.88 -7.51
CA GLN A 106 11.11 -18.15 -6.56
C GLN A 106 10.64 -18.32 -5.11
N TRP A 107 9.32 -18.26 -4.88
CA TRP A 107 8.78 -18.14 -3.53
C TRP A 107 8.15 -19.44 -3.02
N PRO A 108 8.26 -19.75 -1.71
CA PRO A 108 7.67 -20.95 -1.12
C PRO A 108 6.14 -20.92 -1.10
N TYR A 109 5.53 -19.74 -1.11
CA TYR A 109 4.09 -19.57 -1.20
C TYR A 109 3.73 -18.68 -2.38
N PHE A 110 2.58 -18.99 -2.99
CA PHE A 110 2.05 -18.25 -4.12
C PHE A 110 0.53 -18.16 -4.00
N ARG A 111 -0.06 -17.02 -4.39
CA ARG A 111 -1.52 -16.87 -4.46
C ARG A 111 -1.96 -15.92 -5.55
N ASP A 112 -3.14 -16.19 -6.10
CA ASP A 112 -3.88 -15.22 -6.89
C ASP A 112 -4.57 -14.19 -5.99
N LEU A 113 -4.71 -12.96 -6.51
CA LEU A 113 -5.31 -11.82 -5.83
C LEU A 113 -6.62 -11.42 -6.52
N ALA A 114 -7.69 -12.14 -6.19
CA ALA A 114 -8.99 -12.02 -6.85
C ALA A 114 -9.67 -10.64 -6.65
N GLN A 115 -9.20 -9.84 -5.69
CA GLN A 115 -9.68 -8.47 -5.50
C GLN A 115 -9.18 -7.48 -6.56
N PHE A 116 -8.25 -7.90 -7.43
CA PHE A 116 -7.70 -7.10 -8.52
C PHE A 116 -8.05 -7.72 -9.88
N PRO A 117 -7.98 -6.95 -10.98
CA PRO A 117 -8.14 -7.52 -12.32
C PRO A 117 -7.15 -8.65 -12.59
N ALA A 118 -7.57 -9.69 -13.31
CA ALA A 118 -6.69 -10.82 -13.62
C ALA A 118 -5.76 -10.51 -14.81
N PRO A 119 -4.52 -11.05 -14.84
CA PRO A 119 -3.89 -11.82 -13.77
C PRO A 119 -3.21 -10.90 -12.74
N SER A 120 -3.63 -11.00 -11.47
CA SER A 120 -2.96 -10.38 -10.32
C SER A 120 -2.60 -11.44 -9.30
N PHE A 121 -1.38 -11.40 -8.77
CA PHE A 121 -0.83 -12.48 -7.98
C PHE A 121 0.31 -12.03 -7.08
N ALA A 122 0.65 -12.87 -6.10
CA ALA A 122 1.76 -12.66 -5.18
C ALA A 122 2.58 -13.94 -4.97
N GLY A 123 3.90 -13.80 -5.02
CA GLY A 123 4.84 -14.77 -4.44
C GLY A 123 5.33 -14.24 -3.09
N TYR A 124 5.35 -15.08 -2.05
CA TYR A 124 5.66 -14.63 -0.69
C TYR A 124 6.26 -15.72 0.21
N GLY A 125 6.86 -15.29 1.31
CA GLY A 125 7.57 -16.14 2.27
C GLY A 125 8.37 -15.31 3.28
N GLN A 126 9.35 -15.94 3.93
CA GLN A 126 10.34 -15.19 4.68
C GLN A 126 11.18 -14.35 3.70
N GLU A 127 11.58 -13.15 4.11
CA GLU A 127 12.47 -12.29 3.34
C GLU A 127 13.70 -13.07 2.86
N GLY A 128 14.08 -12.87 1.60
CA GLY A 128 15.06 -13.70 0.89
C GLY A 128 14.44 -14.83 0.05
N ALA A 129 13.11 -14.93 0.01
CA ALA A 129 12.38 -16.04 -0.62
C ALA A 129 12.66 -17.40 0.03
N GLU A 130 12.93 -17.36 1.33
CA GLU A 130 13.20 -18.54 2.15
C GLU A 130 11.90 -19.14 2.70
N PRO A 131 11.82 -20.48 2.86
CA PRO A 131 10.75 -21.09 3.62
C PRO A 131 10.85 -20.66 5.10
N TYR A 132 9.70 -20.59 5.78
CA TYR A 132 9.71 -20.40 7.23
C TYR A 132 10.36 -21.60 7.94
N PRO A 133 11.09 -21.39 9.05
CA PRO A 133 11.70 -22.49 9.80
C PRO A 133 10.66 -23.50 10.27
N ALA A 134 11.01 -24.80 10.28
CA ALA A 134 10.08 -25.86 10.70
C ALA A 134 9.53 -25.67 12.13
N GLY A 135 10.32 -25.05 13.03
CA GLY A 135 9.90 -24.72 14.40
C GLY A 135 9.11 -23.39 14.52
N ASN A 136 8.96 -22.64 13.44
CA ASN A 136 8.19 -21.40 13.38
C ASN A 136 7.50 -21.26 12.00
N PRO A 137 6.60 -22.19 11.63
CA PRO A 137 5.98 -22.21 10.30
C PRO A 137 5.03 -21.01 10.05
N GLU A 138 4.58 -20.36 11.12
CA GLU A 138 3.75 -19.14 11.05
C GLU A 138 4.57 -17.86 10.89
N GLY A 139 5.90 -17.95 10.91
CA GLY A 139 6.78 -16.80 10.74
C GLY A 139 6.63 -15.73 11.82
N ALA A 140 6.24 -16.11 13.04
CA ALA A 140 6.02 -15.17 14.13
C ALA A 140 7.32 -14.40 14.43
N GLY A 141 7.25 -13.07 14.39
CA GLY A 141 8.41 -12.18 14.60
C GLY A 141 9.46 -12.18 13.49
N LEU A 142 9.25 -12.92 12.39
CA LEU A 142 10.17 -12.97 11.25
C LEU A 142 9.79 -11.91 10.21
N GLN A 143 10.79 -11.51 9.41
CA GLN A 143 10.57 -10.65 8.25
C GLN A 143 9.88 -11.46 7.16
N SER A 144 8.61 -11.18 6.92
CA SER A 144 7.82 -11.76 5.84
C SER A 144 7.71 -10.75 4.71
N LEU A 145 7.89 -11.19 3.46
CA LEU A 145 7.87 -10.35 2.27
C LEU A 145 7.04 -11.01 1.18
N ALA A 146 6.32 -10.19 0.42
CA ALA A 146 5.64 -10.56 -0.80
C ALA A 146 6.01 -9.63 -1.94
N TYR A 147 6.21 -10.23 -3.12
CA TYR A 147 6.21 -9.52 -4.40
C TYR A 147 4.84 -9.66 -5.04
N VAL A 148 4.19 -8.53 -5.28
CA VAL A 148 2.83 -8.45 -5.80
C VAL A 148 2.84 -7.84 -7.19
N ARG A 149 2.11 -8.48 -8.11
CA ARG A 149 1.81 -7.98 -9.45
C ARG A 149 0.32 -7.70 -9.55
N ILE A 150 -0.01 -6.52 -10.09
CA ILE A 150 -1.39 -6.10 -10.35
C ILE A 150 -1.55 -5.90 -11.85
N ALA A 151 -2.56 -6.54 -12.44
CA ALA A 151 -2.82 -6.44 -13.87
C ALA A 151 -3.08 -4.98 -14.31
N GLY A 152 -2.62 -4.66 -15.52
CA GLY A 152 -2.71 -3.31 -16.09
C GLY A 152 -1.67 -2.32 -15.54
N GLN A 153 -0.75 -2.77 -14.70
CA GLN A 153 0.33 -1.96 -14.14
C GLN A 153 1.68 -2.64 -14.41
N ARG A 154 2.75 -1.85 -14.50
CA ARG A 154 4.10 -2.40 -14.74
C ARG A 154 4.83 -2.78 -13.47
N CYS A 155 4.32 -2.42 -12.30
CA CYS A 155 5.14 -2.38 -11.10
C CYS A 155 5.11 -3.69 -10.31
N THR A 156 6.28 -4.05 -9.78
CA THR A 156 6.36 -5.01 -8.68
C THR A 156 6.20 -4.26 -7.37
N TYR A 157 5.20 -4.64 -6.59
CA TYR A 157 4.96 -4.09 -5.27
C TYR A 157 5.61 -4.97 -4.22
N ASN A 158 6.20 -4.35 -3.20
CA ASN A 158 6.64 -5.04 -2.01
C ASN A 158 5.60 -4.86 -0.91
N VAL A 159 5.23 -5.96 -0.27
CA VAL A 159 4.33 -5.97 0.91
C VAL A 159 5.03 -6.76 1.99
N TRP A 160 5.17 -6.21 3.19
CA TRP A 160 5.95 -6.85 4.25
C TRP A 160 5.25 -6.83 5.59
N SER A 161 5.62 -7.78 6.44
CA SER A 161 5.11 -7.95 7.80
C SER A 161 6.20 -8.55 8.68
N ARG A 162 6.42 -7.95 9.85
CA ARG A 162 7.27 -8.44 10.96
C ARG A 162 6.48 -9.14 12.05
N ILE A 163 5.17 -9.26 11.87
CA ILE A 163 4.23 -9.77 12.87
C ILE A 163 4.14 -11.29 12.71
N SER A 164 3.65 -11.74 11.56
CA SER A 164 3.54 -13.14 11.18
C SER A 164 3.27 -13.29 9.68
N ARG A 165 3.34 -14.53 9.18
CA ARG A 165 2.85 -14.92 7.85
C ARG A 165 1.35 -14.63 7.72
N ALA A 166 0.55 -14.99 8.71
CA ALA A 166 -0.89 -14.76 8.70
C ALA A 166 -1.23 -13.26 8.56
N HIS A 167 -0.45 -12.39 9.21
CA HIS A 167 -0.62 -10.94 9.05
C HIS A 167 -0.27 -10.47 7.63
N LEU A 168 0.80 -11.00 7.01
CA LEU A 168 1.11 -10.72 5.61
C LEU A 168 -0.02 -11.18 4.68
N GLU A 169 -0.57 -12.38 4.90
CA GLU A 169 -1.67 -12.92 4.10
C GLU A 169 -2.96 -12.12 4.25
N TRP A 170 -3.24 -11.59 5.45
CA TRP A 170 -4.32 -10.63 5.69
C TRP A 170 -4.10 -9.37 4.87
N MET A 171 -2.90 -8.76 4.92
CA MET A 171 -2.59 -7.59 4.10
C MET A 171 -2.82 -7.87 2.61
N LEU A 172 -2.31 -9.00 2.11
CA LEU A 172 -2.51 -9.41 0.73
C LEU A 172 -3.99 -9.57 0.34
N GLY A 173 -4.87 -9.94 1.27
CA GLY A 173 -6.32 -9.99 1.04
C GLY A 173 -7.04 -8.64 1.16
N THR A 174 -6.48 -7.70 1.92
CA THR A 174 -7.12 -6.39 2.17
C THR A 174 -6.55 -5.26 1.32
N LEU A 175 -5.46 -5.47 0.57
CA LEU A 175 -4.93 -4.46 -0.35
C LEU A 175 -5.98 -3.96 -1.34
N ARG A 176 -5.99 -2.65 -1.56
CA ARG A 176 -6.84 -1.92 -2.51
C ARG A 176 -5.98 -0.92 -3.29
N ILE A 177 -6.38 -0.65 -4.53
CA ILE A 177 -5.89 0.51 -5.27
C ILE A 177 -6.50 1.75 -4.63
N ALA A 178 -5.67 2.73 -4.31
CA ALA A 178 -6.06 4.01 -3.75
C ALA A 178 -6.01 5.10 -4.84
N ALA A 179 -6.65 4.87 -5.99
CA ALA A 179 -6.73 5.83 -7.09
C ALA A 179 -7.84 6.87 -6.84
N ASP A 180 -7.67 8.10 -7.35
CA ASP A 180 -8.62 9.21 -7.16
C ASP A 180 -9.99 8.91 -7.79
#